data_AF-A0A4V2SL22-F1
#
_entry.id   AF-A0A4V2SL22-F1
#
_cell.length_a   1.000
_cell.length_b   1.000
_cell.length_c   1.000
_cell.angle_alpha   90.00
_cell.angle_beta   90.00
_cell.angle_gamma   90.00
#
_symmetry.space_group_name_H-M   'P 1'
#
loop_
_entity.id
_entity.type
_entity.pdbx_description
1 polymer ?
#
loop_
_entity_poly.entity_id
_entity_poly.type
_entity_poly.pdbx_seq_one_letter_code
_entity_poly.pdbx_strand_id
1 'polypeptide(L)'
;MFKKKVLALVALTVMIFSLMFGAGQLSLASTNSNQPDKTPSAREKAAPPAAGQTNSSFTPFFGQDYEQPEQVKALYPEPDVDFDTPGFKAGKWNFTTQKEMMRFIKELQSSSDVMKVKTAGKSLEGRKLPLLIFTTSKNENSMDFKRKPTVWLEGQIHGNEPAGGESVLVTAEKLAKGDLGKEVLDKINVIVMPRMNPDGSYYFQRRTANQLDANRDHVKLELPEIRAAHKAFNKYNPEVVIDAHEYGATPAFPDIGEKGAVKYHDILLLSGKNLNIPKSIRTKSDNWFLKNAFKNLDKHGYSSSTYYTVRHSSGGEPTLYEGGGDARIGRNAYGLQPSFSFLIESRGIGIGRENFKRRVASQVVAQTSILKTAAERAGEVKAAVNGARSEIVRKGKSVNNNDKIVLQSAFKEMKGKKQKVVDIAKGEVVDIPVKYYSSKKAEPTLERVRPKAYIMPPAYHDIADKLRNQGVEVKRLKEAKELTVETYKVTDTEFDDQYYEGHLLNHVKTNVKEKKVFFPKGSYVYSMAQPAANLTALALEPESGDSYVTFNYLPVNVGDEVPVYRYMDDKPLVD
;
A
#
# COMPACT_ATOMS: atom_id res chain seq x y z
N MET A 1 -29.40 -41.11 -27.45
CA MET A 1 -29.45 -40.05 -28.48
C MET A 1 -30.89 -39.55 -28.57
N PHE A 2 -31.27 -38.49 -27.86
CA PHE A 2 -31.09 -37.08 -28.21
C PHE A 2 -32.02 -36.59 -29.33
N LYS A 3 -33.14 -35.94 -28.96
CA LYS A 3 -33.47 -34.56 -29.40
C LYS A 3 -34.77 -34.01 -28.76
N LYS A 4 -34.56 -32.93 -27.99
CA LYS A 4 -35.28 -31.63 -27.97
C LYS A 4 -36.74 -31.49 -27.46
N LYS A 5 -36.80 -30.64 -26.41
CA LYS A 5 -37.69 -29.47 -26.14
C LYS A 5 -39.11 -29.73 -25.59
N VAL A 6 -39.41 -29.12 -24.43
CA VAL A 6 -40.37 -28.01 -24.15
C VAL A 6 -40.31 -27.77 -22.61
N LEU A 7 -39.79 -26.64 -22.10
CA LEU A 7 -40.46 -25.38 -21.71
C LEU A 7 -41.49 -25.48 -20.55
N ALA A 8 -41.20 -24.73 -19.47
CA ALA A 8 -42.11 -24.11 -18.49
C ALA A 8 -43.02 -25.00 -17.61
N LEU A 9 -42.65 -25.17 -16.33
CA LEU A 9 -43.45 -24.80 -15.14
C LEU A 9 -42.74 -25.30 -13.87
N VAL A 10 -42.74 -24.48 -12.83
CA VAL A 10 -42.85 -24.79 -11.38
C VAL A 10 -42.04 -23.73 -10.62
N ALA A 11 -42.67 -22.57 -10.49
CA ALA A 11 -42.44 -21.62 -9.43
C ALA A 11 -43.65 -21.73 -8.50
N LEU A 12 -43.62 -22.63 -7.51
CA LEU A 12 -44.52 -22.57 -6.34
C LEU A 12 -44.16 -23.66 -5.33
N THR A 13 -43.19 -23.42 -4.44
CA THR A 13 -43.15 -24.11 -3.14
C THR A 13 -42.33 -23.29 -2.15
N VAL A 14 -42.76 -23.31 -0.89
CA VAL A 14 -42.22 -22.58 0.29
C VAL A 14 -42.82 -21.19 0.53
N MET A 15 -44.15 -21.16 0.66
CA MET A 15 -44.83 -20.37 1.69
C MET A 15 -45.79 -21.32 2.39
N ILE A 16 -46.09 -21.05 3.67
CA ILE A 16 -46.86 -21.85 4.64
C ILE A 16 -45.93 -22.71 5.53
N PHE A 17 -45.47 -22.10 6.62
CA PHE A 17 -45.58 -22.65 7.98
C PHE A 17 -45.16 -21.55 8.97
N SER A 18 -46.12 -20.73 9.38
CA SER A 18 -45.98 -19.80 10.49
C SER A 18 -47.38 -19.53 11.04
N LEU A 19 -47.70 -20.24 12.12
CA LEU A 19 -48.69 -19.91 13.16
C LEU A 19 -49.05 -21.21 13.87
N MET A 20 -48.50 -21.42 15.07
CA MET A 20 -49.29 -21.87 16.20
C MET A 20 -48.48 -21.97 17.50
N PHE A 21 -49.09 -21.41 18.55
CA PHE A 21 -48.86 -21.55 19.99
C PHE A 21 -47.65 -20.85 20.64
N GLY A 22 -48.01 -19.81 21.39
CA GLY A 22 -47.19 -19.22 22.43
C GLY A 22 -47.57 -19.68 23.85
N ALA A 23 -47.05 -18.87 24.77
CA ALA A 23 -47.31 -18.76 26.20
C ALA A 23 -46.56 -19.72 27.14
N GLY A 24 -45.68 -19.12 27.94
CA GLY A 24 -45.12 -19.71 29.17
C GLY A 24 -44.01 -18.85 29.79
N GLN A 25 -44.39 -17.81 30.55
CA GLN A 25 -43.81 -17.29 31.83
C GLN A 25 -42.28 -17.28 32.04
N LEU A 26 -41.59 -16.31 32.68
CA LEU A 26 -41.94 -15.26 33.64
C LEU A 26 -40.72 -14.30 33.74
N SER A 27 -41.00 -13.04 34.09
CA SER A 27 -40.09 -11.92 34.34
C SER A 27 -38.97 -12.22 35.36
N LEU A 28 -37.78 -11.64 35.14
CA LEU A 28 -37.10 -10.79 36.15
C LEU A 28 -36.16 -9.80 35.45
N ALA A 29 -36.47 -8.51 35.64
CA ALA A 29 -35.72 -7.38 35.12
C ALA A 29 -34.40 -7.17 35.88
N SER A 30 -33.34 -6.82 35.16
CA SER A 30 -32.35 -5.85 35.66
C SER A 30 -32.04 -4.85 34.55
N THR A 31 -32.26 -3.59 34.87
CA THR A 31 -32.13 -2.43 34.01
C THR A 31 -30.68 -1.98 33.93
N ASN A 32 -30.13 -1.84 32.74
CA ASN A 32 -29.13 -0.80 32.47
C ASN A 32 -29.34 -0.26 31.06
N SER A 33 -30.00 0.89 31.02
CA SER A 33 -30.29 1.72 29.85
C SER A 33 -29.04 2.42 29.36
N ASN A 34 -28.64 2.16 28.12
CA ASN A 34 -28.00 3.12 27.19
C ASN A 34 -27.77 2.43 25.83
N GLN A 35 -28.82 2.34 25.01
CA GLN A 35 -28.70 2.15 23.57
C GLN A 35 -29.26 3.42 22.90
N PRO A 36 -28.49 4.11 22.02
CA PRO A 36 -29.07 5.11 21.15
C PRO A 36 -29.79 4.44 19.97
N ASP A 37 -30.89 5.06 19.59
CA ASP A 37 -31.89 4.65 18.59
C ASP A 37 -31.34 4.00 17.31
N LYS A 38 -31.91 2.82 17.01
CA LYS A 38 -31.83 2.20 15.69
C LYS A 38 -32.77 2.93 14.74
N THR A 39 -32.25 3.86 13.95
CA THR A 39 -32.87 4.25 12.68
C THR A 39 -32.41 3.29 11.57
N PRO A 40 -33.33 2.75 10.74
CA PRO A 40 -32.97 1.81 9.69
C PRO A 40 -32.57 2.55 8.41
N SER A 41 -31.31 2.44 8.01
CA SER A 41 -30.98 2.36 6.58
C SER A 41 -29.76 1.46 6.38
N ALA A 42 -29.95 0.17 6.59
CA ALA A 42 -29.16 -0.81 5.89
C ALA A 42 -29.46 -0.63 4.39
N ARG A 43 -28.63 0.13 3.68
CA ARG A 43 -28.42 -0.19 2.27
C ARG A 43 -27.89 -1.62 2.31
N GLU A 44 -28.69 -2.58 1.85
CA GLU A 44 -28.17 -3.82 1.28
C GLU A 44 -27.08 -3.41 0.29
N LYS A 45 -25.82 -3.43 0.72
CA LYS A 45 -24.71 -3.11 -0.16
C LYS A 45 -24.50 -4.35 -1.02
N ALA A 46 -25.20 -4.36 -2.15
CA ALA A 46 -24.90 -5.22 -3.28
C ALA A 46 -23.37 -5.24 -3.53
N ALA A 47 -22.87 -6.35 -4.06
CA ALA A 47 -21.47 -6.48 -4.48
C ALA A 47 -21.04 -5.20 -5.24
N PRO A 48 -19.84 -4.67 -4.97
CA PRO A 48 -19.40 -3.43 -5.62
C PRO A 48 -19.52 -3.61 -7.14
N PRO A 49 -20.26 -2.74 -7.84
CA PRO A 49 -20.54 -2.92 -9.26
C PRO A 49 -19.23 -2.82 -10.05
N ALA A 50 -19.13 -3.53 -11.18
CA ALA A 50 -17.92 -3.55 -12.01
C ALA A 50 -17.53 -2.13 -12.46
N ALA A 51 -16.25 -1.92 -12.79
CA ALA A 51 -15.80 -0.62 -13.26
C ALA A 51 -16.63 -0.14 -14.48
N GLY A 52 -17.00 1.15 -14.47
CA GLY A 52 -17.89 1.75 -15.45
C GLY A 52 -19.39 1.63 -15.14
N GLN A 53 -19.81 0.83 -14.16
CA GLN A 53 -21.21 0.75 -13.69
C GLN A 53 -21.54 1.74 -12.56
N THR A 54 -20.53 2.38 -11.97
CA THR A 54 -20.67 3.38 -10.89
C THR A 54 -20.89 4.80 -11.39
N ASN A 55 -20.78 5.06 -12.70
CA ASN A 55 -20.76 6.41 -13.25
C ASN A 55 -21.69 6.51 -14.49
N SER A 56 -22.85 7.14 -14.34
CA SER A 56 -23.82 7.33 -15.42
C SER A 56 -23.36 8.32 -16.49
N SER A 57 -22.30 9.09 -16.25
CA SER A 57 -21.70 10.08 -17.17
C SER A 57 -20.21 9.80 -17.44
N PHE A 58 -19.80 8.53 -17.38
CA PHE A 58 -18.41 8.09 -17.52
C PHE A 58 -17.64 8.85 -18.62
N THR A 59 -16.58 9.53 -18.20
CA THR A 59 -15.65 10.25 -19.08
C THR A 59 -14.24 9.66 -18.91
N PRO A 60 -13.67 8.98 -19.93
CA PRO A 60 -12.39 8.32 -19.79
C PRO A 60 -11.25 9.26 -19.40
N PHE A 61 -10.43 8.85 -18.43
CA PHE A 61 -9.27 9.61 -17.95
C PHE A 61 -9.59 11.03 -17.48
N PHE A 62 -10.80 11.28 -16.96
CA PHE A 62 -11.15 12.58 -16.40
C PHE A 62 -12.27 12.45 -15.35
N GLY A 63 -12.22 13.31 -14.35
CA GLY A 63 -13.30 13.48 -13.39
C GLY A 63 -13.02 14.65 -12.46
N GLN A 64 -14.10 15.29 -12.04
CA GLN A 64 -14.09 16.44 -11.16
C GLN A 64 -15.41 16.44 -10.39
N ASP A 65 -15.31 16.35 -9.07
CA ASP A 65 -16.45 16.27 -8.16
C ASP A 65 -16.57 17.55 -7.32
N TYR A 66 -15.55 18.41 -7.34
CA TYR A 66 -15.46 19.63 -6.57
C TYR A 66 -14.75 20.71 -7.37
N GLU A 67 -15.34 21.91 -7.41
CA GLU A 67 -14.70 23.11 -7.93
C GLU A 67 -14.23 23.97 -6.75
N GLN A 68 -12.96 24.34 -6.75
CA GLN A 68 -12.43 25.14 -5.65
C GLN A 68 -12.86 26.61 -5.80
N PRO A 69 -13.26 27.27 -4.70
CA PRO A 69 -13.50 28.71 -4.72
C PRO A 69 -12.26 29.50 -5.11
N GLU A 70 -12.43 30.63 -5.81
CA GLU A 70 -11.33 31.46 -6.31
C GLU A 70 -10.33 31.86 -5.22
N GLN A 71 -10.82 32.25 -4.04
CA GLN A 71 -9.97 32.61 -2.91
C GLN A 71 -9.13 31.43 -2.39
N VAL A 72 -9.59 30.19 -2.54
CA VAL A 72 -8.79 29.00 -2.22
C VAL A 72 -7.78 28.72 -3.34
N LYS A 73 -8.20 28.84 -4.61
CA LYS A 73 -7.31 28.64 -5.77
C LYS A 73 -6.14 29.62 -5.77
N ALA A 74 -6.36 30.86 -5.35
CA ALA A 74 -5.36 31.91 -5.25
C ALA A 74 -4.17 31.56 -4.33
N LEU A 75 -4.35 30.66 -3.36
CA LEU A 75 -3.27 30.17 -2.49
C LEU A 75 -2.29 29.21 -3.18
N TYR A 76 -2.65 28.73 -4.38
CA TYR A 76 -1.92 27.70 -5.11
C TYR A 76 -1.55 28.20 -6.51
N PRO A 77 -0.71 29.26 -6.61
CA PRO A 77 -0.38 29.86 -7.90
C PRO A 77 0.33 28.85 -8.81
N GLU A 78 0.05 28.98 -10.10
CA GLU A 78 0.67 28.14 -11.12
C GLU A 78 2.19 28.36 -11.12
N PRO A 79 3.01 27.30 -11.06
CA PRO A 79 4.45 27.45 -11.02
C PRO A 79 5.00 27.84 -12.40
N ASP A 80 6.09 28.62 -12.39
CA ASP A 80 6.87 28.97 -13.58
C ASP A 80 7.76 27.79 -14.00
N VAL A 81 7.12 26.75 -14.55
CA VAL A 81 7.77 25.55 -15.09
C VAL A 81 6.90 24.96 -16.19
N ASP A 82 7.52 24.57 -17.30
CA ASP A 82 6.83 23.87 -18.38
C ASP A 82 7.18 22.38 -18.39
N PHE A 83 6.19 21.58 -18.79
CA PHE A 83 6.29 20.14 -18.94
C PHE A 83 5.86 19.75 -20.35
N ASP A 84 6.63 18.90 -21.02
CA ASP A 84 6.32 18.45 -22.38
C ASP A 84 5.60 17.08 -22.41
N THR A 85 5.21 16.57 -21.24
CA THR A 85 4.49 15.30 -21.11
C THR A 85 3.07 15.38 -21.67
N PRO A 86 2.42 14.25 -22.01
CA PRO A 86 1.16 14.27 -22.74
C PRO A 86 0.00 15.01 -22.04
N GLY A 87 0.01 15.11 -20.73
CA GLY A 87 -1.02 15.77 -19.92
C GLY A 87 -1.00 17.30 -20.01
N PHE A 88 0.06 17.87 -20.58
CA PHE A 88 0.26 19.32 -20.75
C PHE A 88 0.27 19.78 -22.21
N LYS A 89 0.04 18.89 -23.17
CA LYS A 89 -0.09 19.29 -24.59
C LYS A 89 -1.28 20.24 -24.78
N ALA A 90 -1.17 21.16 -25.73
CA ALA A 90 -2.21 22.17 -26.00
C ALA A 90 -3.57 21.52 -26.33
N GLY A 91 -4.66 22.14 -25.88
CA GLY A 91 -6.03 21.65 -26.12
C GLY A 91 -6.44 20.44 -25.26
N LYS A 92 -5.63 20.04 -24.28
CA LYS A 92 -5.93 18.92 -23.38
C LYS A 92 -6.99 19.25 -22.34
N TRP A 93 -8.12 18.57 -22.42
CA TRP A 93 -9.17 18.61 -21.41
C TRP A 93 -9.14 17.38 -20.47
N ASN A 94 -8.70 16.21 -20.95
CA ASN A 94 -8.53 14.99 -20.15
C ASN A 94 -7.08 14.81 -19.65
N PHE A 95 -6.85 13.83 -18.77
CA PHE A 95 -5.50 13.42 -18.37
C PHE A 95 -4.86 12.48 -19.39
N THR A 96 -3.56 12.23 -19.25
CA THR A 96 -2.78 11.37 -20.13
C THR A 96 -3.43 10.00 -20.32
N THR A 97 -3.81 9.66 -21.54
CA THR A 97 -4.39 8.35 -21.84
C THR A 97 -3.31 7.25 -21.85
N GLN A 98 -3.72 5.97 -21.77
CA GLN A 98 -2.76 4.86 -21.88
C GLN A 98 -2.00 4.88 -23.22
N LYS A 99 -2.69 5.21 -24.33
CA LYS A 99 -2.08 5.28 -25.67
C LYS A 99 -1.02 6.38 -25.74
N GLU A 100 -1.31 7.54 -25.16
CA GLU A 100 -0.39 8.68 -25.12
C GLU A 100 0.82 8.41 -24.24
N MET A 101 0.62 7.85 -23.05
CA MET A 101 1.73 7.43 -22.18
C MET A 101 2.67 6.47 -22.91
N MET A 102 2.13 5.44 -23.57
CA MET A 102 2.95 4.46 -24.31
C MET A 102 3.67 5.08 -25.51
N ARG A 103 3.05 6.04 -26.20
CA ARG A 103 3.69 6.79 -27.30
C ARG A 103 4.85 7.63 -26.77
N PHE A 104 4.60 8.42 -25.72
CA PHE A 104 5.61 9.25 -25.07
C PHE A 104 6.80 8.42 -24.60
N ILE A 105 6.55 7.27 -23.94
CA ILE A 105 7.60 6.35 -23.50
C ILE A 105 8.43 5.83 -24.69
N LYS A 106 7.79 5.49 -25.82
CA LYS A 106 8.48 5.01 -27.02
C LYS A 106 9.37 6.10 -27.63
N GLU A 107 8.86 7.32 -27.73
CA GLU A 107 9.62 8.49 -28.22
C GLU A 107 10.79 8.82 -27.29
N LEU A 108 10.56 8.77 -25.98
CA LEU A 108 11.59 8.99 -24.97
C LEU A 108 12.71 7.95 -25.05
N GLN A 109 12.34 6.66 -25.17
CA GLN A 109 13.31 5.58 -25.35
C GLN A 109 14.13 5.76 -26.63
N SER A 110 13.49 6.18 -27.74
CA SER A 110 14.17 6.34 -29.04
C SER A 110 15.17 7.51 -29.06
N SER A 111 15.14 8.37 -28.04
CA SER A 111 15.96 9.57 -27.93
C SER A 111 16.87 9.56 -26.70
N SER A 112 17.06 8.40 -26.05
CA SER A 112 17.87 8.27 -24.84
C SER A 112 18.70 6.99 -24.84
N ASP A 113 20.02 7.12 -24.68
CA ASP A 113 20.95 5.99 -24.61
C ASP A 113 20.96 5.29 -23.24
N VAL A 114 20.41 5.94 -22.22
CA VAL A 114 20.39 5.44 -20.83
C VAL A 114 19.09 4.73 -20.47
N MET A 115 18.10 4.72 -21.37
CA MET A 115 16.75 4.22 -21.09
C MET A 115 16.44 2.92 -21.84
N LYS A 116 15.92 1.92 -21.12
CA LYS A 116 15.35 0.69 -21.69
C LYS A 116 13.92 0.49 -21.20
N VAL A 117 13.04 0.01 -22.07
CA VAL A 117 11.64 -0.25 -21.73
C VAL A 117 11.36 -1.75 -21.78
N LYS A 118 10.69 -2.25 -20.75
CA LYS A 118 10.14 -3.61 -20.67
C LYS A 118 8.64 -3.54 -20.36
N THR A 119 7.97 -4.68 -20.44
CA THR A 119 6.60 -4.84 -19.94
C THR A 119 6.67 -5.71 -18.69
N ALA A 120 6.25 -5.19 -17.54
CA ALA A 120 6.22 -5.94 -16.28
C ALA A 120 5.07 -6.95 -16.24
N GLY A 121 3.94 -6.59 -16.85
CA GLY A 121 2.73 -7.41 -16.89
C GLY A 121 1.61 -6.71 -17.64
N LYS A 122 0.38 -7.13 -17.37
CA LYS A 122 -0.85 -6.51 -17.88
C LYS A 122 -1.85 -6.34 -16.74
N SER A 123 -2.72 -5.36 -16.88
CA SER A 123 -3.88 -5.19 -16.01
C SER A 123 -4.96 -6.25 -16.23
N LEU A 124 -6.01 -6.22 -15.41
CA LEU A 124 -7.21 -7.06 -15.56
C LEU A 124 -7.83 -6.95 -16.96
N GLU A 125 -7.88 -5.75 -17.55
CA GLU A 125 -8.37 -5.53 -18.93
C GLU A 125 -7.28 -5.67 -20.01
N GLY A 126 -6.10 -6.18 -19.65
CA GLY A 126 -5.04 -6.48 -20.61
C GLY A 126 -4.15 -5.30 -21.02
N ARG A 127 -4.25 -4.14 -20.35
CA ARG A 127 -3.40 -2.97 -20.64
C ARG A 127 -1.98 -3.24 -20.14
N LYS A 128 -0.99 -2.98 -20.98
CA LYS A 128 0.43 -3.22 -20.64
C LYS A 128 0.88 -2.31 -19.50
N LEU A 129 1.65 -2.87 -18.57
CA LEU A 129 2.34 -2.16 -17.50
C LEU A 129 3.80 -1.92 -17.93
N PRO A 130 4.17 -0.73 -18.42
CA PRO A 130 5.54 -0.44 -18.84
C PRO A 130 6.46 -0.35 -17.63
N LEU A 131 7.69 -0.83 -17.81
CA LEU A 131 8.78 -0.72 -16.84
C LEU A 131 9.96 -0.03 -17.53
N LEU A 132 10.28 1.18 -17.10
CA LEU A 132 11.34 2.01 -17.65
C LEU A 132 12.59 1.82 -16.79
N ILE A 133 13.74 1.58 -17.39
CA ILE A 133 14.98 1.28 -16.70
C ILE A 133 16.02 2.29 -17.17
N PHE A 134 16.45 3.16 -16.25
CA PHE A 134 17.45 4.19 -16.47
C PHE A 134 18.77 3.79 -15.81
N THR A 135 19.83 3.65 -16.60
CA THR A 135 21.16 3.29 -16.11
C THR A 135 22.24 3.63 -17.13
N THR A 136 23.42 4.03 -16.65
CA THR A 136 24.65 4.11 -17.47
C THR A 136 25.41 2.78 -17.53
N SER A 137 24.92 1.74 -16.85
CA SER A 137 25.53 0.41 -16.85
C SER A 137 25.28 -0.30 -18.18
N LYS A 138 26.24 -1.14 -18.62
CA LYS A 138 26.12 -1.94 -19.86
C LYS A 138 24.78 -2.69 -19.96
N ASN A 139 24.36 -3.31 -18.88
CA ASN A 139 23.04 -3.93 -18.74
C ASN A 139 22.69 -4.22 -17.27
N GLU A 140 21.43 -4.57 -17.01
CA GLU A 140 20.88 -4.89 -15.68
C GLU A 140 21.58 -6.05 -14.94
N ASN A 141 22.30 -6.92 -15.66
CA ASN A 141 22.99 -8.07 -15.06
C ASN A 141 24.45 -7.77 -14.71
N SER A 142 24.98 -6.62 -15.18
CA SER A 142 26.37 -6.23 -14.99
C SER A 142 26.73 -5.98 -13.52
N MET A 143 28.00 -6.15 -13.16
CA MET A 143 28.47 -5.86 -11.80
C MET A 143 28.30 -4.39 -11.43
N ASP A 144 28.50 -3.47 -12.38
CA ASP A 144 28.30 -2.04 -12.14
C ASP A 144 26.85 -1.72 -11.75
N PHE A 145 25.87 -2.29 -12.47
CA PHE A 145 24.45 -2.15 -12.13
C PHE A 145 24.18 -2.62 -10.71
N LYS A 146 24.67 -3.82 -10.33
CA LYS A 146 24.45 -4.41 -9.00
C LYS A 146 25.13 -3.62 -7.87
N ARG A 147 26.26 -2.95 -8.16
CA ARG A 147 27.02 -2.13 -7.21
C ARG A 147 26.29 -0.83 -6.88
N LYS A 148 25.69 -0.18 -7.88
CA LYS A 148 24.88 1.03 -7.71
C LYS A 148 23.60 0.72 -6.90
N PRO A 149 23.13 1.63 -6.04
CA PRO A 149 21.77 1.56 -5.53
C PRO A 149 20.77 1.67 -6.67
N THR A 150 19.65 0.97 -6.56
CA THR A 150 18.51 1.08 -7.46
C THR A 150 17.37 1.78 -6.74
N VAL A 151 16.84 2.82 -7.37
CA VAL A 151 15.63 3.53 -6.92
C VAL A 151 14.44 3.02 -7.74
N TRP A 152 13.39 2.59 -7.06
CA TRP A 152 12.09 2.28 -7.64
C TRP A 152 11.17 3.50 -7.52
N LEU A 153 10.60 3.94 -8.63
CA LEU A 153 9.64 5.04 -8.69
C LEU A 153 8.37 4.54 -9.34
N GLU A 154 7.27 4.52 -8.58
CA GLU A 154 5.95 4.14 -9.07
C GLU A 154 4.93 5.24 -8.88
N GLY A 155 3.90 5.24 -9.71
CA GLY A 155 2.80 6.19 -9.62
C GLY A 155 1.47 5.63 -10.11
N GLN A 156 0.40 6.32 -9.73
CA GLN A 156 -0.97 6.07 -10.19
C GLN A 156 -1.41 4.61 -9.96
N ILE A 157 -1.10 4.08 -8.77
CA ILE A 157 -1.70 2.85 -8.24
C ILE A 157 -3.19 3.04 -7.94
N HIS A 158 -3.59 4.27 -7.62
CA HIS A 158 -4.98 4.70 -7.71
C HIS A 158 -5.21 5.43 -9.02
N GLY A 159 -6.23 5.03 -9.76
CA GLY A 159 -6.46 5.52 -11.13
C GLY A 159 -6.85 6.99 -11.22
N ASN A 160 -7.57 7.50 -10.22
CA ASN A 160 -8.05 8.88 -10.11
C ASN A 160 -7.00 9.87 -9.54
N GLU A 161 -5.72 9.48 -9.52
CA GLU A 161 -4.61 10.30 -9.03
C GLU A 161 -3.63 10.64 -10.18
N PRO A 162 -4.09 11.41 -11.19
CA PRO A 162 -3.34 11.67 -12.42
C PRO A 162 -2.02 12.43 -12.21
N ALA A 163 -1.89 13.30 -11.20
CA ALA A 163 -0.66 14.05 -10.98
C ALA A 163 0.49 13.14 -10.50
N GLY A 164 0.16 12.07 -9.77
CA GLY A 164 1.13 11.01 -9.42
C GLY A 164 1.69 10.34 -10.67
N GLY A 165 0.84 9.94 -11.62
CA GLY A 165 1.28 9.35 -12.88
C GLY A 165 2.06 10.32 -13.78
N GLU A 166 1.57 11.56 -13.91
CA GLU A 166 2.19 12.56 -14.79
C GLU A 166 3.55 13.04 -14.26
N SER A 167 3.69 13.24 -12.95
CA SER A 167 4.98 13.60 -12.33
C SER A 167 6.05 12.54 -12.54
N VAL A 168 5.65 11.26 -12.54
CA VAL A 168 6.56 10.15 -12.83
C VAL A 168 7.02 10.19 -14.30
N LEU A 169 6.16 10.58 -15.25
CA LEU A 169 6.55 10.80 -16.65
C LEU A 169 7.51 11.98 -16.81
N VAL A 170 7.26 13.09 -16.10
CA VAL A 170 8.16 14.25 -16.09
C VAL A 170 9.53 13.87 -15.53
N THR A 171 9.57 13.13 -14.42
CA THR A 171 10.83 12.66 -13.83
C THR A 171 11.54 11.68 -14.77
N ALA A 172 10.82 10.79 -15.45
CA ALA A 172 11.38 9.91 -16.48
C ALA A 172 12.01 10.71 -17.63
N GLU A 173 11.38 11.78 -18.10
CA GLU A 173 11.94 12.68 -19.12
C GLU A 173 13.22 13.35 -18.64
N LYS A 174 13.21 13.90 -17.42
CA LYS A 174 14.39 14.52 -16.80
C LYS A 174 15.54 13.54 -16.64
N LEU A 175 15.28 12.25 -16.41
CA LEU A 175 16.30 11.20 -16.37
C LEU A 175 16.84 10.84 -17.76
N ALA A 176 15.97 10.78 -18.77
CA ALA A 176 16.38 10.37 -20.12
C ALA A 176 17.12 11.47 -20.91
N LYS A 177 16.71 12.73 -20.73
CA LYS A 177 17.15 13.88 -21.54
C LYS A 177 17.67 15.06 -20.72
N GLY A 178 17.20 15.22 -19.49
CA GLY A 178 17.54 16.36 -18.64
C GLY A 178 18.85 16.19 -17.87
N ASP A 179 19.25 17.25 -17.16
CA ASP A 179 20.47 17.24 -16.34
C ASP A 179 20.38 16.32 -15.13
N LEU A 180 19.16 15.99 -14.68
CA LEU A 180 18.96 15.01 -13.60
C LEU A 180 19.60 13.67 -13.94
N GLY A 181 19.45 13.17 -15.17
CA GLY A 181 20.07 11.93 -15.60
C GLY A 181 21.59 11.95 -15.45
N LYS A 182 22.23 13.03 -15.91
CA LYS A 182 23.69 13.24 -15.81
C LYS A 182 24.15 13.35 -14.36
N GLU A 183 23.34 13.97 -13.50
CA GLU A 183 23.64 14.18 -12.09
C GLU A 183 23.60 12.88 -11.28
N VAL A 184 22.66 11.97 -11.58
CA VAL A 184 22.36 10.82 -10.70
C VAL A 184 22.75 9.45 -11.27
N LEU A 185 22.69 9.22 -12.59
CA LEU A 185 22.75 7.86 -13.16
C LEU A 185 24.14 7.20 -13.11
N ASP A 186 25.19 8.00 -12.90
CA ASP A 186 26.53 7.48 -12.62
C ASP A 186 26.67 6.90 -11.21
N LYS A 187 25.73 7.21 -10.31
CA LYS A 187 25.74 6.77 -8.91
C LYS A 187 24.62 5.79 -8.59
N ILE A 188 23.46 5.91 -9.26
CA ILE A 188 22.28 5.08 -9.02
C ILE A 188 21.68 4.55 -10.34
N ASN A 189 20.90 3.49 -10.25
CA ASN A 189 19.94 3.11 -11.28
C ASN A 189 18.55 3.61 -10.88
N VAL A 190 17.69 3.90 -11.85
CA VAL A 190 16.28 4.25 -11.58
C VAL A 190 15.37 3.34 -12.40
N ILE A 191 14.41 2.72 -11.74
CA ILE A 191 13.39 1.88 -12.37
C ILE A 191 12.04 2.52 -12.12
N VAL A 192 11.30 2.76 -13.20
CA VAL A 192 10.08 3.55 -13.17
C VAL A 192 8.89 2.74 -13.67
N MET A 193 7.80 2.72 -12.89
CA MET A 193 6.50 2.20 -13.27
C MET A 193 5.47 3.34 -13.24
N PRO A 194 5.22 4.03 -14.38
CA PRO A 194 4.49 5.30 -14.38
C PRO A 194 3.00 5.18 -14.07
N ARG A 195 2.41 4.00 -14.30
CA ARG A 195 1.01 3.73 -14.02
C ARG A 195 0.81 2.28 -13.65
N MET A 196 0.52 2.03 -12.37
CA MET A 196 0.24 0.70 -11.87
C MET A 196 -1.20 0.25 -12.11
N ASN A 197 -2.17 1.17 -12.10
CA ASN A 197 -3.60 0.86 -12.30
C ASN A 197 -4.15 1.53 -13.58
N PRO A 198 -3.82 1.00 -14.77
CA PRO A 198 -4.25 1.58 -16.04
C PRO A 198 -5.76 1.46 -16.29
N ASP A 199 -6.42 0.46 -15.70
CA ASP A 199 -7.87 0.29 -15.85
C ASP A 199 -8.61 1.30 -14.97
N GLY A 200 -8.22 1.44 -13.70
CA GLY A 200 -8.76 2.50 -12.84
C GLY A 200 -8.50 3.90 -13.41
N SER A 201 -7.36 4.12 -14.07
CA SER A 201 -7.07 5.39 -14.75
C SER A 201 -8.01 5.64 -15.93
N TYR A 202 -8.31 4.61 -16.73
CA TYR A 202 -9.29 4.69 -17.80
C TYR A 202 -10.68 5.07 -17.26
N TYR A 203 -11.11 4.42 -16.18
CA TYR A 203 -12.40 4.69 -15.53
C TYR A 203 -12.41 5.95 -14.64
N PHE A 204 -11.26 6.60 -14.47
CA PHE A 204 -11.02 7.69 -13.52
C PHE A 204 -11.52 7.38 -12.09
N GLN A 205 -11.14 6.21 -11.58
CA GLN A 205 -11.52 5.73 -10.26
C GLN A 205 -10.28 5.29 -9.47
N ARG A 206 -10.41 5.29 -8.14
CA ARG A 206 -9.35 4.84 -7.25
C ARG A 206 -8.98 3.36 -7.47
N ARG A 207 -9.99 2.50 -7.53
CA ARG A 207 -9.84 1.05 -7.50
C ARG A 207 -9.56 0.45 -8.89
N THR A 208 -9.12 -0.80 -8.93
CA THR A 208 -8.92 -1.56 -10.19
C THR A 208 -10.25 -1.93 -10.85
N ALA A 209 -10.22 -2.56 -12.03
CA ALA A 209 -11.42 -2.90 -12.80
C ALA A 209 -12.45 -3.77 -12.04
N ASN A 210 -11.99 -4.56 -11.06
CA ASN A 210 -12.84 -5.39 -10.19
C ASN A 210 -13.11 -4.77 -8.81
N GLN A 211 -12.89 -3.45 -8.65
CA GLN A 211 -13.17 -2.69 -7.43
C GLN A 211 -12.37 -3.11 -6.19
N LEU A 212 -11.17 -3.67 -6.37
CA LEU A 212 -10.18 -3.83 -5.31
C LEU A 212 -9.19 -2.65 -5.29
N ASP A 213 -8.86 -2.16 -4.10
CA ASP A 213 -7.80 -1.17 -3.88
C ASP A 213 -6.44 -1.85 -3.99
N ALA A 214 -5.73 -1.52 -5.07
CA ALA A 214 -4.41 -2.05 -5.39
C ALA A 214 -3.37 -1.77 -4.27
N ASN A 215 -3.51 -0.65 -3.54
CA ASN A 215 -2.66 -0.32 -2.41
C ASN A 215 -3.14 -0.97 -1.09
N ARG A 216 -3.93 -2.05 -1.17
CA ARG A 216 -4.28 -2.97 -0.06
C ARG A 216 -3.92 -4.42 -0.35
N ASP A 217 -3.19 -4.67 -1.44
CA ASP A 217 -2.96 -6.00 -1.98
C ASP A 217 -1.47 -6.44 -1.91
N HIS A 218 -0.59 -5.69 -1.24
CA HIS A 218 0.85 -6.02 -1.22
C HIS A 218 1.23 -7.22 -0.33
N VAL A 219 0.28 -7.80 0.40
CA VAL A 219 0.42 -9.10 1.08
C VAL A 219 -0.43 -10.17 0.40
N LYS A 220 -1.71 -9.85 0.13
CA LYS A 220 -2.67 -10.77 -0.51
C LYS A 220 -2.26 -11.19 -1.93
N LEU A 221 -1.73 -10.26 -2.73
CA LEU A 221 -1.28 -10.46 -4.11
C LEU A 221 -2.31 -11.12 -5.02
N GLU A 222 -3.56 -10.64 -4.98
CA GLU A 222 -4.66 -11.09 -5.83
C GLU A 222 -4.59 -10.47 -7.23
N LEU A 223 -4.18 -9.20 -7.29
CA LEU A 223 -4.20 -8.40 -8.50
C LEU A 223 -3.00 -8.74 -9.40
N PRO A 224 -3.22 -8.96 -10.72
CA PRO A 224 -2.13 -9.21 -11.65
C PRO A 224 -1.15 -8.02 -11.73
N GLU A 225 -1.62 -6.79 -11.55
CA GLU A 225 -0.80 -5.58 -11.54
C GLU A 225 0.19 -5.60 -10.37
N ILE A 226 -0.29 -5.95 -9.17
CA ILE A 226 0.53 -6.01 -7.96
C ILE A 226 1.49 -7.19 -8.01
N ARG A 227 1.07 -8.36 -8.50
CA ARG A 227 1.99 -9.48 -8.75
C ARG A 227 3.09 -9.12 -9.76
N ALA A 228 2.76 -8.40 -10.83
CA ALA A 228 3.73 -7.94 -11.82
C ALA A 228 4.73 -6.94 -11.22
N ALA A 229 4.25 -6.00 -10.39
CA ALA A 229 5.08 -5.04 -9.67
C ALA A 229 6.04 -5.75 -8.71
N HIS A 230 5.55 -6.65 -7.85
CA HIS A 230 6.39 -7.41 -6.92
C HIS A 230 7.40 -8.31 -7.64
N LYS A 231 7.01 -8.99 -8.73
CA LYS A 231 7.96 -9.77 -9.54
C LYS A 231 9.11 -8.92 -10.08
N ALA A 232 8.81 -7.71 -10.57
CA ALA A 232 9.82 -6.77 -11.02
C ALA A 232 10.65 -6.25 -9.83
N PHE A 233 10.01 -5.85 -8.73
CA PHE A 233 10.65 -5.40 -7.51
C PHE A 233 11.67 -6.42 -6.99
N ASN A 234 11.26 -7.69 -6.84
CA ASN A 234 12.13 -8.77 -6.37
C ASN A 234 13.31 -9.02 -7.31
N LYS A 235 13.12 -8.85 -8.62
CA LYS A 235 14.18 -9.02 -9.62
C LYS A 235 15.29 -7.97 -9.45
N TYR A 236 14.93 -6.72 -9.23
CA TYR A 236 15.89 -5.61 -9.15
C TYR A 236 16.33 -5.27 -7.73
N ASN A 237 15.58 -5.74 -6.73
CA ASN A 237 15.86 -5.63 -5.30
C ASN A 237 16.27 -4.21 -4.86
N PRO A 238 15.44 -3.19 -5.16
CA PRO A 238 15.80 -1.78 -5.02
C PRO A 238 16.12 -1.42 -3.56
N GLU A 239 16.91 -0.38 -3.38
CA GLU A 239 17.28 0.14 -2.06
C GLU A 239 16.38 1.31 -1.64
N VAL A 240 15.78 2.02 -2.60
CA VAL A 240 14.93 3.18 -2.36
C VAL A 240 13.64 3.03 -3.18
N VAL A 241 12.52 3.43 -2.61
CA VAL A 241 11.19 3.31 -3.20
C VAL A 241 10.44 4.62 -3.03
N ILE A 242 9.88 5.13 -4.12
CA ILE A 242 9.03 6.32 -4.15
C ILE A 242 7.69 5.89 -4.73
N ASP A 243 6.63 6.10 -3.97
CA ASP A 243 5.25 5.79 -4.33
C ASP A 243 4.44 7.10 -4.41
N ALA A 244 4.05 7.47 -5.64
CA ALA A 244 3.45 8.75 -5.99
C ALA A 244 1.91 8.68 -6.07
N HIS A 245 1.25 9.46 -5.20
CA HIS A 245 -0.20 9.49 -4.95
C HIS A 245 -0.73 10.92 -4.96
N GLU A 246 -2.04 11.04 -4.77
CA GLU A 246 -2.70 12.30 -4.43
C GLU A 246 -3.63 12.13 -3.23
N TYR A 247 -3.92 13.22 -2.53
CA TYR A 247 -4.90 13.25 -1.44
C TYR A 247 -6.08 14.18 -1.77
N GLY A 248 -7.19 14.01 -1.05
CA GLY A 248 -8.42 14.81 -1.18
C GLY A 248 -8.22 16.31 -1.04
N ALA A 249 -8.60 17.06 -2.06
CA ALA A 249 -8.60 18.53 -2.07
C ALA A 249 -9.95 19.15 -1.63
N THR A 250 -10.94 18.30 -1.34
CA THR A 250 -12.31 18.66 -0.93
C THR A 250 -12.40 19.08 0.53
N PRO A 251 -13.52 19.72 0.97
CA PRO A 251 -13.75 20.08 2.37
C PRO A 251 -13.56 18.88 3.30
N ALA A 252 -12.84 19.10 4.40
CA ALA A 252 -12.48 18.04 5.36
C ALA A 252 -12.75 18.43 6.81
N PHE A 253 -13.06 19.70 7.08
CA PHE A 253 -13.28 20.27 8.40
C PHE A 253 -14.51 21.18 8.38
N PRO A 254 -15.73 20.62 8.46
CA PRO A 254 -16.97 21.39 8.30
C PRO A 254 -17.16 22.49 9.35
N ASP A 255 -16.61 22.33 10.55
CA ASP A 255 -16.83 23.27 11.67
C ASP A 255 -15.84 24.45 11.70
N ILE A 256 -14.91 24.53 10.74
CA ILE A 256 -13.86 25.55 10.72
C ILE A 256 -14.23 26.66 9.73
N GLY A 257 -14.60 27.83 10.25
CA GLY A 257 -15.06 28.95 9.42
C GLY A 257 -16.49 28.75 8.91
N GLU A 258 -17.04 29.77 8.25
CA GLU A 258 -18.45 29.79 7.83
C GLU A 258 -18.79 28.71 6.79
N LYS A 259 -17.82 28.36 5.93
CA LYS A 259 -18.00 27.39 4.84
C LYS A 259 -17.20 26.09 5.06
N GLY A 260 -16.68 25.88 6.26
CA GLY A 260 -15.72 24.82 6.55
C GLY A 260 -14.32 25.10 5.99
N ALA A 261 -13.42 24.13 6.17
CA ALA A 261 -12.04 24.20 5.71
C ALA A 261 -11.58 22.98 4.90
N VAL A 262 -10.61 23.21 4.01
CA VAL A 262 -9.87 22.17 3.27
C VAL A 262 -8.49 21.95 3.87
N LYS A 263 -7.87 20.81 3.58
CA LYS A 263 -6.45 20.58 3.86
C LYS A 263 -5.57 21.58 3.08
N TYR A 264 -4.51 22.07 3.72
CA TYR A 264 -3.68 23.17 3.20
C TYR A 264 -2.50 22.76 2.30
N HIS A 265 -1.69 21.77 2.70
CA HIS A 265 -0.36 21.62 2.12
C HIS A 265 -0.39 21.20 0.63
N ASP A 266 0.49 21.73 -0.21
CA ASP A 266 0.64 21.27 -1.60
C ASP A 266 0.90 19.77 -1.69
N ILE A 267 1.71 19.27 -0.75
CA ILE A 267 2.18 17.90 -0.76
C ILE A 267 2.45 17.37 0.66
N LEU A 268 2.13 16.10 0.85
CA LEU A 268 2.35 15.37 2.09
C LEU A 268 3.33 14.22 1.85
N LEU A 269 4.31 14.04 2.73
CA LEU A 269 5.33 13.00 2.62
C LEU A 269 5.31 12.06 3.82
N LEU A 270 5.64 10.77 3.61
CA LEU A 270 5.79 9.82 4.71
C LEU A 270 6.73 8.66 4.38
N SER A 271 7.54 8.24 5.35
CA SER A 271 8.38 7.04 5.26
C SER A 271 7.63 5.80 5.78
N GLY A 272 8.09 4.59 5.46
CA GLY A 272 7.56 3.35 6.05
C GLY A 272 7.53 3.37 7.58
N LYS A 273 6.38 2.97 8.17
CA LYS A 273 6.10 3.11 9.62
C LYS A 273 5.94 1.79 10.37
N ASN A 274 5.80 0.66 9.68
CA ASN A 274 5.72 -0.65 10.34
C ASN A 274 6.92 -0.85 11.28
N LEU A 275 6.67 -1.26 12.52
CA LEU A 275 7.72 -1.39 13.55
C LEU A 275 8.75 -2.49 13.23
N ASN A 276 8.40 -3.45 12.37
CA ASN A 276 9.31 -4.49 11.88
C ASN A 276 10.20 -4.04 10.72
N ILE A 277 10.00 -2.84 10.17
CA ILE A 277 11.03 -2.23 9.31
C ILE A 277 12.22 -1.89 10.21
N PRO A 278 13.46 -2.31 9.87
CA PRO A 278 14.63 -2.08 10.70
C PRO A 278 14.71 -0.63 11.16
N LYS A 279 14.90 -0.42 12.48
CA LYS A 279 14.87 0.92 13.09
C LYS A 279 15.87 1.88 12.44
N SER A 280 17.03 1.36 12.01
CA SER A 280 18.04 2.12 11.28
C SER A 280 17.51 2.65 9.95
N ILE A 281 16.78 1.84 9.18
CA ILE A 281 16.13 2.24 7.93
C ILE A 281 15.07 3.31 8.21
N ARG A 282 14.13 3.08 9.16
CA ARG A 282 13.09 4.08 9.49
C ARG A 282 13.67 5.44 9.92
N THR A 283 14.70 5.41 10.76
CA THR A 283 15.35 6.64 11.26
C THR A 283 16.08 7.38 10.15
N LYS A 284 16.82 6.66 9.30
CA LYS A 284 17.55 7.24 8.16
C LYS A 284 16.61 7.70 7.04
N SER A 285 15.46 7.05 6.83
CA SER A 285 14.41 7.55 5.92
C SER A 285 14.02 8.99 6.25
N ASP A 286 13.76 9.27 7.53
CA ASP A 286 13.38 10.61 7.97
C ASP A 286 14.56 11.59 7.89
N ASN A 287 15.72 11.18 8.41
CA ASN A 287 16.86 12.08 8.62
C ASN A 287 17.66 12.38 7.34
N TRP A 288 17.78 11.41 6.43
CA TRP A 288 18.53 11.57 5.18
C TRP A 288 17.63 12.08 4.06
N PHE A 289 16.46 11.47 3.87
CA PHE A 289 15.63 11.72 2.70
C PHE A 289 14.53 12.74 2.95
N LEU A 290 13.61 12.47 3.89
CA LEU A 290 12.45 13.37 4.08
C LEU A 290 12.87 14.77 4.52
N LYS A 291 13.89 14.90 5.38
CA LYS A 291 14.46 16.19 5.75
C LYS A 291 14.92 17.00 4.53
N ASN A 292 15.60 16.36 3.58
CA ASN A 292 16.04 17.01 2.34
C ASN A 292 14.86 17.33 1.42
N ALA A 293 13.89 16.40 1.29
CA ALA A 293 12.70 16.61 0.47
C ALA A 293 11.87 17.80 0.95
N PHE A 294 11.59 17.90 2.26
CA PHE A 294 10.90 19.05 2.85
C PHE A 294 11.66 20.37 2.62
N LYS A 295 12.99 20.37 2.81
CA LYS A 295 13.83 21.54 2.54
C LYS A 295 13.77 21.96 1.07
N ASN A 296 13.81 21.00 0.14
CA ASN A 296 13.74 21.31 -1.29
C ASN A 296 12.35 21.79 -1.71
N LEU A 297 11.27 21.26 -1.13
CA LEU A 297 9.91 21.74 -1.38
C LEU A 297 9.73 23.19 -0.92
N ASP A 298 10.20 23.51 0.30
CA ASP A 298 10.19 24.87 0.84
C ASP A 298 10.98 25.85 -0.04
N LYS A 299 12.19 25.45 -0.47
CA LYS A 299 13.02 26.25 -1.41
C LYS A 299 12.31 26.60 -2.71
N HIS A 300 11.38 25.76 -3.18
CA HIS A 300 10.62 25.97 -4.42
C HIS A 300 9.20 26.53 -4.16
N GLY A 301 8.90 26.97 -2.94
CA GLY A 301 7.62 27.60 -2.61
C GLY A 301 6.43 26.63 -2.54
N TYR A 302 6.67 25.35 -2.25
CA TYR A 302 5.62 24.35 -2.04
C TYR A 302 5.43 24.07 -0.54
N SER A 303 4.23 24.34 -0.05
CA SER A 303 3.84 24.02 1.32
C SER A 303 3.80 22.50 1.51
N SER A 304 4.39 22.01 2.59
CA SER A 304 4.52 20.57 2.80
C SER A 304 4.44 20.15 4.25
N SER A 305 4.03 18.91 4.49
CA SER A 305 3.96 18.34 5.84
C SER A 305 4.04 16.81 5.84
N THR A 306 4.08 16.22 7.02
CA THR A 306 3.95 14.77 7.21
C THR A 306 2.54 14.32 6.85
N TYR A 307 2.41 13.21 6.14
CA TYR A 307 1.09 12.67 5.77
C TYR A 307 0.20 12.32 6.96
N TYR A 308 -1.07 12.67 6.84
CA TYR A 308 -2.12 12.37 7.80
C TYR A 308 -3.48 12.11 7.14
N THR A 309 -4.31 11.37 7.86
CA THR A 309 -5.73 11.14 7.56
C THR A 309 -6.59 11.83 8.63
N VAL A 310 -7.76 12.32 8.22
CA VAL A 310 -8.76 12.91 9.11
C VAL A 310 -9.73 11.79 9.49
N ARG A 311 -9.87 11.47 10.78
CA ARG A 311 -10.80 10.44 11.26
C ARG A 311 -12.10 11.02 11.79
N HIS A 312 -12.03 12.20 12.41
CA HIS A 312 -13.15 12.92 12.95
C HIS A 312 -12.88 14.41 12.77
N SER A 313 -13.89 15.17 12.35
CA SER A 313 -13.71 16.57 11.93
C SER A 313 -14.89 17.49 12.20
N SER A 314 -15.92 16.99 12.88
CA SER A 314 -17.17 17.71 13.18
C SER A 314 -17.60 17.46 14.63
N GLY A 315 -18.27 18.38 15.30
CA GLY A 315 -18.74 18.21 16.68
C GLY A 315 -17.63 18.24 17.74
N GLY A 316 -16.50 18.89 17.45
CA GLY A 316 -15.40 19.06 18.40
C GLY A 316 -14.01 19.18 17.76
N GLU A 317 -12.97 19.05 18.58
CA GLU A 317 -11.58 19.07 18.13
C GLU A 317 -11.32 17.95 17.10
N PRO A 318 -10.82 18.27 15.88
CA PRO A 318 -10.55 17.25 14.87
C PRO A 318 -9.49 16.25 15.29
N THR A 319 -9.69 15.00 14.87
CA THR A 319 -8.78 13.89 15.15
C THR A 319 -8.03 13.48 13.88
N LEU A 320 -6.70 13.56 13.93
CA LEU A 320 -5.79 13.23 12.84
C LEU A 320 -4.91 12.02 13.18
N TYR A 321 -4.69 11.16 12.20
CA TYR A 321 -3.76 10.03 12.31
C TYR A 321 -2.68 10.16 11.24
N GLU A 322 -1.42 10.07 11.65
CA GLU A 322 -0.30 9.82 10.73
C GLU A 322 -0.56 8.53 9.92
N GLY A 323 0.06 8.35 8.76
CA GLY A 323 -0.11 7.10 8.01
C GLY A 323 0.35 5.87 8.82
N GLY A 324 -0.45 4.80 8.78
CA GLY A 324 -0.29 3.61 9.63
C GLY A 324 0.85 2.63 9.26
N GLY A 325 0.95 1.57 10.05
CA GLY A 325 1.98 0.53 9.96
C GLY A 325 1.59 -0.70 9.14
N ASP A 326 0.38 -0.79 8.58
CA ASP A 326 -0.15 -1.98 7.92
C ASP A 326 0.79 -2.51 6.83
N ALA A 327 1.09 -3.80 6.82
CA ALA A 327 1.94 -4.45 5.83
C ALA A 327 1.27 -4.55 4.45
N ARG A 328 -0.07 -4.49 4.38
CA ARG A 328 -0.83 -4.61 3.12
C ARG A 328 -0.64 -3.45 2.12
N ILE A 329 -0.05 -2.33 2.54
CA ILE A 329 0.15 -1.13 1.71
C ILE A 329 1.58 -1.07 1.17
N GLY A 330 1.77 -0.55 -0.05
CA GLY A 330 3.05 -0.57 -0.77
C GLY A 330 4.22 0.00 0.01
N ARG A 331 4.07 1.20 0.56
CA ARG A 331 5.10 1.86 1.39
C ARG A 331 5.66 0.96 2.49
N ASN A 332 4.81 0.22 3.19
CA ASN A 332 5.25 -0.64 4.29
C ASN A 332 5.71 -2.01 3.79
N ALA A 333 5.03 -2.61 2.81
CA ALA A 333 5.43 -3.89 2.22
C ALA A 333 6.86 -3.84 1.64
N TYR A 334 7.16 -2.81 0.84
CA TYR A 334 8.50 -2.61 0.30
C TYR A 334 9.50 -2.20 1.38
N GLY A 335 9.07 -1.49 2.44
CA GLY A 335 9.94 -1.22 3.58
C GLY A 335 10.29 -2.49 4.38
N LEU A 336 9.38 -3.46 4.44
CA LEU A 336 9.56 -4.74 5.14
C LEU A 336 10.45 -5.71 4.38
N GLN A 337 10.58 -5.55 3.06
CA GLN A 337 11.69 -6.07 2.27
C GLN A 337 12.82 -5.02 2.22
N PRO A 338 13.73 -5.00 3.21
CA PRO A 338 14.37 -3.77 3.69
C PRO A 338 14.79 -2.81 2.58
N SER A 339 14.09 -1.68 2.51
CA SER A 339 14.28 -0.59 1.55
C SER A 339 13.86 0.74 2.19
N PHE A 340 14.46 1.84 1.77
CA PHE A 340 13.98 3.18 2.10
C PHE A 340 12.72 3.47 1.28
N SER A 341 11.53 3.34 1.88
CA SER A 341 10.27 3.50 1.15
C SER A 341 9.47 4.73 1.58
N PHE A 342 9.03 5.49 0.58
CA PHE A 342 8.39 6.80 0.73
C PHE A 342 7.06 6.87 -0.01
N LEU A 343 6.08 7.48 0.65
CA LEU A 343 4.84 7.94 0.09
C LEU A 343 4.95 9.44 -0.17
N ILE A 344 4.47 9.88 -1.34
CA ILE A 344 4.34 11.27 -1.74
C ILE A 344 2.89 11.49 -2.17
N GLU A 345 2.15 12.39 -1.53
CA GLU A 345 0.76 12.70 -1.91
C GLU A 345 0.58 14.20 -2.18
N SER A 346 0.32 14.60 -3.43
CA SER A 346 -0.07 15.99 -3.73
C SER A 346 -1.57 16.21 -3.52
N ARG A 347 -1.98 17.43 -3.18
CA ARG A 347 -3.39 17.79 -2.99
C ARG A 347 -4.13 17.83 -4.34
N GLY A 348 -4.98 16.86 -4.68
CA GLY A 348 -5.62 16.88 -6.00
C GLY A 348 -6.79 15.95 -6.29
N ILE A 349 -7.14 15.02 -5.40
CA ILE A 349 -8.34 14.19 -5.62
C ILE A 349 -9.59 15.09 -5.53
N GLY A 350 -10.46 14.96 -6.53
CA GLY A 350 -11.78 15.61 -6.61
C GLY A 350 -11.82 16.90 -7.43
N ILE A 351 -10.67 17.55 -7.70
CA ILE A 351 -10.62 18.90 -8.29
C ILE A 351 -10.31 18.94 -9.79
N GLY A 352 -10.47 17.83 -10.51
CA GLY A 352 -10.21 17.78 -11.94
C GLY A 352 -8.82 18.29 -12.30
N ARG A 353 -8.72 19.18 -13.28
CA ARG A 353 -7.45 19.78 -13.74
C ARG A 353 -7.00 21.01 -12.95
N GLU A 354 -7.74 21.43 -11.94
CA GLU A 354 -7.34 22.56 -11.11
C GLU A 354 -5.97 22.31 -10.46
N ASN A 355 -5.12 23.34 -10.48
CA ASN A 355 -3.75 23.31 -9.99
C ASN A 355 -2.90 22.12 -10.52
N PHE A 356 -3.25 21.49 -11.65
CA PHE A 356 -2.59 20.25 -12.13
C PHE A 356 -1.08 20.43 -12.33
N LYS A 357 -0.65 21.56 -12.93
CA LYS A 357 0.78 21.87 -13.08
C LYS A 357 1.49 21.99 -11.73
N ARG A 358 0.87 22.65 -10.75
CA ARG A 358 1.42 22.80 -9.39
C ARG A 358 1.55 21.46 -8.65
N ARG A 359 0.54 20.60 -8.78
CA ARG A 359 0.56 19.23 -8.21
C ARG A 359 1.69 18.40 -8.81
N VAL A 360 1.82 18.41 -10.13
CA VAL A 360 2.92 17.71 -10.82
C VAL A 360 4.28 18.28 -10.41
N ALA A 361 4.42 19.61 -10.36
CA ALA A 361 5.68 20.25 -10.03
C ALA A 361 6.15 19.94 -8.60
N SER A 362 5.25 19.98 -7.61
CA SER A 362 5.59 19.65 -6.22
C SER A 362 6.02 18.19 -6.08
N GLN A 363 5.34 17.26 -6.77
CA GLN A 363 5.75 15.85 -6.81
C GLN A 363 7.12 15.67 -7.47
N VAL A 364 7.40 16.34 -8.58
CA VAL A 364 8.71 16.28 -9.26
C VAL A 364 9.82 16.80 -8.35
N VAL A 365 9.60 17.89 -7.60
CA VAL A 365 10.58 18.38 -6.62
C VAL A 365 10.86 17.34 -5.53
N ALA A 366 9.82 16.71 -4.98
CA ALA A 366 10.01 15.66 -3.98
C ALA A 366 10.72 14.41 -4.54
N GLN A 367 10.31 13.93 -5.72
CA GLN A 367 10.91 12.78 -6.41
C GLN A 367 12.39 13.04 -6.72
N THR A 368 12.71 14.18 -7.33
CA THR A 368 14.10 14.53 -7.67
C THR A 368 14.96 14.77 -6.44
N SER A 369 14.42 15.33 -5.35
CA SER A 369 15.14 15.44 -4.09
C SER A 369 15.53 14.08 -3.51
N ILE A 370 14.64 13.08 -3.60
CA ILE A 370 14.93 11.72 -3.11
C ILE A 370 15.97 11.04 -4.01
N LEU A 371 15.86 11.19 -5.34
CA LEU A 371 16.83 10.67 -6.31
C LEU A 371 18.24 11.26 -6.09
N LYS A 372 18.34 12.58 -5.94
CA LYS A 372 19.60 13.26 -5.65
C LYS A 372 20.20 12.82 -4.32
N THR A 373 19.37 12.73 -3.27
CA THR A 373 19.83 12.22 -1.96
C THR A 373 20.34 10.78 -2.07
N ALA A 374 19.68 9.92 -2.85
CA ALA A 374 20.14 8.55 -3.09
C ALA A 374 21.48 8.51 -3.84
N ALA A 375 21.69 9.40 -4.82
CA ALA A 375 22.93 9.52 -5.57
C ALA A 375 24.09 10.06 -4.73
N GLU A 376 23.87 11.16 -4.00
CA GLU A 376 24.84 11.77 -3.08
C GLU A 376 25.30 10.78 -2.01
N ARG A 377 24.39 9.92 -1.55
CA ARG A 377 24.64 8.92 -0.50
C ARG A 377 24.75 7.49 -1.02
N ALA A 378 25.10 7.29 -2.29
CA ALA A 378 24.93 5.99 -2.95
C ALA A 378 25.58 4.83 -2.18
N GLY A 379 26.83 5.00 -1.73
CA GLY A 379 27.52 3.99 -0.91
C GLY A 379 26.84 3.75 0.44
N GLU A 380 26.43 4.81 1.14
CA GLU A 380 25.77 4.71 2.45
C GLU A 380 24.37 4.08 2.36
N VAL A 381 23.62 4.37 1.30
CA VAL A 381 22.31 3.76 1.02
C VAL A 381 22.48 2.26 0.79
N LYS A 382 23.42 1.87 -0.07
CA LYS A 382 23.71 0.45 -0.34
C LYS A 382 24.13 -0.28 0.93
N ALA A 383 25.04 0.31 1.71
CA ALA A 383 25.54 -0.27 2.95
C ALA A 383 24.44 -0.37 4.02
N ALA A 384 23.60 0.65 4.17
CA ALA A 384 22.52 0.63 5.15
C ALA A 384 21.47 -0.46 4.85
N VAL A 385 21.07 -0.58 3.58
CA VAL A 385 20.11 -1.61 3.16
C VAL A 385 20.72 -3.00 3.26
N ASN A 386 21.94 -3.22 2.77
CA ASN A 386 22.62 -4.51 2.88
C ASN A 386 22.82 -4.92 4.34
N GLY A 387 23.25 -3.99 5.20
CA GLY A 387 23.39 -4.23 6.64
C GLY A 387 22.06 -4.63 7.28
N ALA A 388 20.97 -3.95 6.93
CA ALA A 388 19.63 -4.29 7.41
C ALA A 388 19.17 -5.68 6.93
N ARG A 389 19.39 -6.02 5.66
CA ARG A 389 19.08 -7.35 5.10
C ARG A 389 19.91 -8.45 5.79
N SER A 390 21.21 -8.23 5.97
CA SER A 390 22.11 -9.15 6.67
C SER A 390 21.76 -9.30 8.16
N GLU A 391 21.31 -8.24 8.83
CA GLU A 391 20.85 -8.31 10.22
C GLU A 391 19.63 -9.22 10.35
N ILE A 392 18.63 -9.08 9.47
CA ILE A 392 17.44 -9.95 9.45
C ILE A 392 17.84 -11.40 9.19
N VAL A 393 18.68 -11.64 8.18
CA VAL A 393 19.19 -12.99 7.87
C VAL A 393 19.89 -13.59 9.10
N ARG A 394 20.78 -12.83 9.75
CA ARG A 394 21.50 -13.28 10.95
C ARG A 394 20.53 -13.61 12.10
N LYS A 395 19.55 -12.74 12.35
CA LYS A 395 18.52 -12.96 13.37
C LYS A 395 17.71 -14.22 13.12
N GLY A 396 17.35 -14.52 11.87
CA GLY A 396 16.62 -15.73 11.52
C GLY A 396 17.44 -17.03 11.52
N LYS A 397 18.77 -16.97 11.75
CA LYS A 397 19.60 -18.18 11.86
C LYS A 397 19.46 -18.89 13.19
N SER A 398 18.87 -18.30 14.22
CA SER A 398 18.68 -18.95 15.51
C SER A 398 17.46 -18.37 16.21
N VAL A 399 16.84 -19.15 17.09
CA VAL A 399 15.79 -18.65 17.96
C VAL A 399 16.40 -17.84 19.08
N ASN A 400 15.85 -16.65 19.32
CA ASN A 400 16.28 -15.78 20.40
C ASN A 400 15.07 -15.10 21.03
N ASN A 401 14.87 -15.32 22.32
CA ASN A 401 13.72 -14.78 23.07
C ASN A 401 13.66 -13.24 23.08
N ASN A 402 14.78 -12.56 22.82
CA ASN A 402 14.85 -11.10 22.71
C ASN A 402 14.61 -10.57 21.29
N ASP A 403 14.59 -11.44 20.27
CA ASP A 403 14.24 -11.03 18.90
C ASP A 403 12.75 -11.27 18.65
N LYS A 404 11.97 -10.21 18.80
CA LYS A 404 10.52 -10.23 18.66
C LYS A 404 10.07 -9.56 17.37
N ILE A 405 9.03 -10.12 16.76
CA ILE A 405 8.24 -9.54 15.69
C ILE A 405 7.02 -8.86 16.30
N VAL A 406 6.76 -7.61 15.90
CA VAL A 406 5.59 -6.86 16.31
C VAL A 406 4.41 -7.24 15.42
N LEU A 407 3.41 -7.92 15.95
CA LEU A 407 2.22 -8.34 15.19
C LEU A 407 1.16 -7.23 15.12
N GLN A 408 1.05 -6.45 16.21
CA GLN A 408 0.13 -5.33 16.32
C GLN A 408 0.83 -4.16 17.02
N SER A 409 0.41 -2.94 16.68
CA SER A 409 0.94 -1.70 17.25
C SER A 409 -0.14 -0.65 17.37
N ALA A 410 -0.04 0.20 18.39
CA ALA A 410 -0.93 1.34 18.59
C ALA A 410 -0.23 2.67 18.28
N PHE A 411 -0.99 3.61 17.74
CA PHE A 411 -0.53 5.00 17.58
C PHE A 411 -0.37 5.67 18.95
N LYS A 412 0.54 6.63 19.04
CA LYS A 412 0.72 7.44 20.24
C LYS A 412 0.11 8.82 20.07
N GLU A 413 -0.77 9.21 21.00
CA GLU A 413 -1.33 10.56 21.03
C GLU A 413 -0.25 11.59 21.35
N MET A 414 -0.26 12.69 20.60
CA MET A 414 0.65 13.81 20.75
C MET A 414 -0.14 15.04 21.17
N LYS A 415 0.10 15.53 22.39
CA LYS A 415 -0.60 16.69 22.96
C LYS A 415 -0.17 18.01 22.31
N GLY A 416 -1.09 18.97 22.27
CA GLY A 416 -0.82 20.35 21.86
C GLY A 416 -0.47 20.51 20.38
N LYS A 417 -0.95 19.62 19.51
CA LYS A 417 -0.71 19.71 18.07
C LYS A 417 -1.68 20.67 17.42
N LYS A 418 -1.17 21.35 16.38
CA LYS A 418 -1.94 22.20 15.49
C LYS A 418 -1.79 21.71 14.07
N GLN A 419 -2.81 21.92 13.25
CA GLN A 419 -2.78 21.61 11.82
C GLN A 419 -3.16 22.85 11.03
N LYS A 420 -2.39 23.16 9.98
CA LYS A 420 -2.77 24.17 9.00
C LYS A 420 -3.87 23.66 8.08
N VAL A 421 -4.93 24.45 7.95
CA VAL A 421 -6.07 24.23 7.05
C VAL A 421 -6.38 25.54 6.34
N VAL A 422 -7.16 25.51 5.25
CA VAL A 422 -7.62 26.72 4.56
C VAL A 422 -9.10 26.92 4.89
N ASP A 423 -9.42 28.01 5.58
CA ASP A 423 -10.79 28.48 5.75
C ASP A 423 -11.36 28.85 4.37
N ILE A 424 -12.40 28.12 3.94
CA ILE A 424 -12.94 28.25 2.58
C ILE A 424 -13.59 29.63 2.36
N ALA A 425 -14.24 30.20 3.38
CA ALA A 425 -14.93 31.47 3.25
C ALA A 425 -13.94 32.62 3.07
N LYS A 426 -12.85 32.61 3.86
CA LYS A 426 -11.84 33.66 3.86
C LYS A 426 -10.75 33.48 2.81
N GLY A 427 -10.49 32.25 2.37
CA GLY A 427 -9.31 31.94 1.56
C GLY A 427 -8.00 32.11 2.33
N GLU A 428 -8.03 31.91 3.65
CA GLU A 428 -6.90 32.14 4.54
C GLU A 428 -6.41 30.83 5.17
N VAL A 429 -5.10 30.74 5.38
CA VAL A 429 -4.48 29.62 6.08
C VAL A 429 -4.57 29.85 7.58
N VAL A 430 -5.24 28.94 8.29
CA VAL A 430 -5.43 29.01 9.74
C VAL A 430 -4.86 27.78 10.44
N ASP A 431 -4.36 27.96 11.66
CA ASP A 431 -3.90 26.85 12.51
C ASP A 431 -5.02 26.44 13.47
N ILE A 432 -5.47 25.20 13.37
CA ILE A 432 -6.50 24.63 14.26
C ILE A 432 -5.91 23.63 15.25
N PRO A 433 -6.38 23.57 16.51
CA PRO A 433 -6.00 22.51 17.44
C PRO A 433 -6.50 21.16 16.93
N VAL A 434 -5.71 20.11 17.14
CA VAL A 434 -6.05 18.75 16.72
C VAL A 434 -5.57 17.71 17.72
N LYS A 435 -6.36 16.64 17.88
CA LYS A 435 -5.89 15.38 18.48
C LYS A 435 -5.09 14.63 17.44
N TYR A 436 -3.77 14.55 17.64
CA TYR A 436 -2.87 13.94 16.66
C TYR A 436 -2.30 12.61 17.15
N TYR A 437 -2.51 11.55 16.39
CA TYR A 437 -2.02 10.20 16.67
C TYR A 437 -0.85 9.87 15.74
N SER A 438 0.35 9.71 16.31
CA SER A 438 1.59 9.48 15.56
C SER A 438 1.92 7.99 15.45
N SER A 439 2.16 7.54 14.22
CA SER A 439 2.73 6.21 13.95
C SER A 439 4.25 6.19 14.07
N LYS A 440 4.92 7.35 13.91
CA LYS A 440 6.36 7.48 14.20
C LYS A 440 6.69 7.16 15.65
N LYS A 441 5.76 7.41 16.56
CA LYS A 441 5.86 7.11 18.00
C LYS A 441 5.02 5.89 18.39
N ALA A 442 4.61 5.06 17.44
CA ALA A 442 3.83 3.86 17.72
C ALA A 442 4.58 2.89 18.65
N GLU A 443 3.81 2.19 19.47
CA GLU A 443 4.29 1.22 20.44
C GLU A 443 3.72 -0.16 20.11
N PRO A 444 4.50 -1.25 20.28
CA PRO A 444 4.00 -2.59 20.07
C PRO A 444 2.92 -2.94 21.09
N THR A 445 1.84 -3.57 20.65
CA THR A 445 0.75 -4.05 21.53
C THR A 445 0.67 -5.58 21.57
N LEU A 446 1.20 -6.25 20.53
CA LEU A 446 1.36 -7.69 20.49
C LEU A 446 2.67 -8.04 19.80
N GLU A 447 3.46 -8.90 20.42
CA GLU A 447 4.75 -9.33 19.91
C GLU A 447 4.93 -10.85 20.02
N ARG A 448 5.72 -11.43 19.12
CA ARG A 448 6.05 -12.85 19.13
C ARG A 448 7.52 -13.08 18.84
N VAL A 449 8.15 -14.04 19.52
CA VAL A 449 9.54 -14.44 19.24
C VAL A 449 9.67 -14.90 17.80
N ARG A 450 10.72 -14.48 17.08
CA ARG A 450 10.97 -14.96 15.72
C ARG A 450 11.27 -16.47 15.76
N PRO A 451 10.55 -17.32 14.99
CA PRO A 451 10.92 -18.72 14.86
C PRO A 451 12.14 -18.89 13.94
N LYS A 452 12.76 -20.07 13.96
CA LYS A 452 13.81 -20.42 12.98
C LYS A 452 13.22 -20.56 11.58
N ALA A 453 12.03 -21.12 11.48
CA ALA A 453 11.27 -21.27 10.25
C ALA A 453 9.78 -21.42 10.52
N TYR A 454 8.95 -21.12 9.51
CA TYR A 454 7.59 -21.61 9.46
C TYR A 454 7.51 -22.85 8.56
N ILE A 455 6.64 -23.79 8.91
CA ILE A 455 6.37 -25.00 8.13
C ILE A 455 4.88 -25.03 7.79
N MET A 456 4.54 -25.43 6.57
CA MET A 456 3.15 -25.69 6.17
C MET A 456 3.07 -27.00 5.36
N PRO A 457 1.99 -27.78 5.49
CA PRO A 457 1.76 -28.97 4.67
C PRO A 457 1.79 -28.69 3.15
N PRO A 458 2.07 -29.70 2.30
CA PRO A 458 2.16 -29.52 0.85
C PRO A 458 0.88 -28.98 0.18
N ALA A 459 -0.27 -29.16 0.83
CA ALA A 459 -1.57 -28.70 0.34
C ALA A 459 -1.64 -27.17 0.16
N TYR A 460 -0.87 -26.40 0.95
CA TYR A 460 -0.90 -24.93 0.94
C TYR A 460 -0.01 -24.31 -0.13
N HIS A 461 -0.07 -24.85 -1.34
CA HIS A 461 0.75 -24.42 -2.48
C HIS A 461 0.43 -22.98 -2.95
N ASP A 462 -0.82 -22.57 -2.81
CA ASP A 462 -1.33 -21.24 -3.14
C ASP A 462 -0.73 -20.18 -2.21
N ILE A 463 -0.63 -20.49 -0.91
CA ILE A 463 0.07 -19.65 0.09
C ILE A 463 1.56 -19.57 -0.24
N ALA A 464 2.18 -20.71 -0.58
CA ALA A 464 3.57 -20.75 -1.01
C ALA A 464 3.81 -19.87 -2.25
N ASP A 465 2.90 -19.87 -3.23
CA ASP A 465 3.01 -19.04 -4.43
C ASP A 465 2.84 -17.55 -4.13
N LYS A 466 1.91 -17.17 -3.23
CA LYS A 466 1.80 -15.79 -2.74
C LYS A 466 3.10 -15.34 -2.08
N LEU A 467 3.67 -16.15 -1.18
CA LEU A 467 4.94 -15.84 -0.53
C LEU A 467 6.12 -15.77 -1.52
N ARG A 468 6.19 -16.66 -2.52
CA ARG A 468 7.18 -16.55 -3.61
C ARG A 468 7.05 -15.23 -4.36
N ASN A 469 5.82 -14.82 -4.67
CA ASN A 469 5.56 -13.54 -5.33
C ASN A 469 5.94 -12.34 -4.45
N GLN A 470 5.88 -12.46 -3.12
CA GLN A 470 6.44 -11.50 -2.16
C GLN A 470 7.97 -11.56 -2.02
N GLY A 471 8.68 -12.39 -2.81
CA GLY A 471 10.14 -12.49 -2.76
C GLY A 471 10.67 -13.40 -1.65
N VAL A 472 9.81 -14.22 -1.04
CA VAL A 472 10.21 -15.22 -0.05
C VAL A 472 10.85 -16.42 -0.77
N GLU A 473 12.01 -16.83 -0.31
CA GLU A 473 12.60 -18.12 -0.65
C GLU A 473 11.80 -19.24 0.02
N VAL A 474 11.16 -20.06 -0.81
CA VAL A 474 10.31 -21.18 -0.36
C VAL A 474 11.00 -22.50 -0.63
N LYS A 475 11.50 -23.14 0.43
CA LYS A 475 12.07 -24.49 0.38
C LYS A 475 11.00 -25.56 0.67
N ARG A 476 11.36 -26.83 0.49
CA ARG A 476 10.50 -27.97 0.83
C ARG A 476 11.30 -29.03 1.59
N LEU A 477 10.64 -29.78 2.47
CA LEU A 477 11.21 -30.98 3.08
C LEU A 477 11.47 -32.05 2.00
N LYS A 478 12.68 -32.61 1.98
CA LYS A 478 13.08 -33.65 1.02
C LYS A 478 12.52 -35.04 1.36
N GLU A 479 12.21 -35.26 2.63
CA GLU A 479 11.67 -36.48 3.20
C GLU A 479 10.62 -36.15 4.27
N ALA A 480 9.76 -37.11 4.61
CA ALA A 480 8.80 -36.93 5.69
C ALA A 480 9.53 -36.95 7.04
N LYS A 481 9.13 -36.09 7.98
CA LYS A 481 9.75 -35.98 9.30
C LYS A 481 8.72 -35.67 10.37
N GLU A 482 8.95 -36.18 11.56
CA GLU A 482 8.23 -35.78 12.75
C GLU A 482 9.06 -34.75 13.52
N LEU A 483 8.47 -33.58 13.77
CA LEU A 483 9.17 -32.43 14.34
C LEU A 483 8.42 -31.90 15.55
N THR A 484 9.16 -31.50 16.57
CA THR A 484 8.64 -30.68 17.66
C THR A 484 8.54 -29.23 17.16
N VAL A 485 7.33 -28.69 17.15
CA VAL A 485 6.99 -27.35 16.64
C VAL A 485 6.03 -26.67 17.61
N GLU A 486 5.90 -25.36 17.53
CA GLU A 486 4.76 -24.68 18.14
C GLU A 486 3.61 -24.58 17.15
N THR A 487 2.40 -24.79 17.67
CA THR A 487 1.11 -24.70 16.96
C THR A 487 0.25 -23.60 17.55
N TYR A 488 -0.66 -23.06 16.75
CA TYR A 488 -1.66 -22.09 17.21
C TYR A 488 -3.01 -22.77 17.37
N LYS A 489 -3.54 -22.80 18.61
CA LYS A 489 -4.92 -23.17 18.87
C LYS A 489 -5.76 -21.89 18.93
N VAL A 490 -6.76 -21.76 18.07
CA VAL A 490 -7.65 -20.60 18.07
C VAL A 490 -8.56 -20.67 19.30
N THR A 491 -8.53 -19.61 20.12
CA THR A 491 -9.33 -19.51 21.34
C THR A 491 -10.51 -18.54 21.20
N ASP A 492 -10.43 -17.64 20.24
CA ASP A 492 -11.43 -16.59 20.01
C ASP A 492 -11.37 -16.16 18.54
N THR A 493 -12.52 -15.79 17.99
CA THR A 493 -12.67 -15.29 16.61
C THR A 493 -13.69 -14.17 16.58
N GLU A 494 -13.37 -13.08 15.90
CA GLU A 494 -14.25 -11.95 15.66
C GLU A 494 -14.24 -11.64 14.16
N PHE A 495 -15.37 -11.82 13.49
CA PHE A 495 -15.50 -11.48 12.08
C PHE A 495 -15.98 -10.04 11.92
N ASP A 496 -15.39 -9.33 10.96
CA ASP A 496 -15.99 -8.09 10.47
C ASP A 496 -17.40 -8.39 9.93
N ASP A 497 -18.32 -7.45 10.04
CA ASP A 497 -19.69 -7.56 9.53
C ASP A 497 -19.82 -7.10 8.08
N GLN A 498 -18.73 -6.61 7.48
CA GLN A 498 -18.66 -6.08 6.13
C GLN A 498 -17.42 -6.61 5.40
N TYR A 499 -17.53 -6.74 4.07
CA TYR A 499 -16.38 -7.08 3.24
C TYR A 499 -15.35 -5.95 3.23
N TYR A 500 -14.11 -6.30 3.52
CA TYR A 500 -12.93 -5.49 3.28
C TYR A 500 -12.17 -6.02 2.07
N GLU A 501 -12.18 -5.25 0.98
CA GLU A 501 -11.44 -5.60 -0.25
C GLU A 501 -11.73 -7.04 -0.74
N GLY A 502 -12.99 -7.45 -0.69
CA GLY A 502 -13.45 -8.78 -1.14
C GLY A 502 -13.42 -9.89 -0.07
N HIS A 503 -12.95 -9.59 1.14
CA HIS A 503 -12.79 -10.57 2.22
C HIS A 503 -13.59 -10.17 3.46
N LEU A 504 -14.24 -11.14 4.11
CA LEU A 504 -14.73 -10.96 5.48
C LEU A 504 -13.53 -11.15 6.40
N LEU A 505 -13.09 -10.14 7.13
CA LEU A 505 -11.88 -10.30 7.95
C LEU A 505 -12.19 -11.13 9.19
N ASN A 506 -11.24 -11.97 9.62
CA ASN A 506 -11.35 -12.79 10.84
C ASN A 506 -10.22 -12.43 11.81
N HIS A 507 -10.54 -11.71 12.87
CA HIS A 507 -9.60 -11.37 13.93
C HIS A 507 -9.61 -12.49 14.96
N VAL A 508 -8.47 -13.14 15.15
CA VAL A 508 -8.37 -14.30 16.04
C VAL A 508 -7.49 -14.02 17.24
N LYS A 509 -7.73 -14.73 18.35
CA LYS A 509 -6.75 -14.91 19.43
C LYS A 509 -6.28 -16.35 19.45
N THR A 510 -5.01 -16.57 19.74
CA THR A 510 -4.46 -17.92 19.75
C THR A 510 -3.68 -18.25 21.02
N ASN A 511 -3.74 -19.52 21.42
CA ASN A 511 -2.81 -20.09 22.39
C ASN A 511 -1.73 -20.87 21.66
N VAL A 512 -0.47 -20.55 21.93
CA VAL A 512 0.69 -21.21 21.34
C VAL A 512 1.11 -22.38 22.24
N LYS A 513 1.21 -23.58 21.66
CA LYS A 513 1.67 -24.78 22.38
C LYS A 513 2.67 -25.58 21.57
N GLU A 514 3.65 -26.15 22.26
CA GLU A 514 4.55 -27.13 21.67
C GLU A 514 3.81 -28.45 21.40
N LYS A 515 4.04 -29.03 20.23
CA LYS A 515 3.44 -30.28 19.78
C LYS A 515 4.39 -30.99 18.84
N LYS A 516 4.39 -32.32 18.90
CA LYS A 516 5.08 -33.16 17.93
C LYS A 516 4.16 -33.43 16.73
N VAL A 517 4.58 -33.04 15.54
CA VAL A 517 3.76 -33.07 14.32
C VAL A 517 4.51 -33.79 13.20
N PHE A 518 3.81 -34.70 12.52
CA PHE A 518 4.31 -35.36 11.32
C PHE A 518 4.10 -34.47 10.08
N PHE A 519 5.17 -34.21 9.34
CA PHE A 519 5.17 -33.46 8.09
C PHE A 519 5.53 -34.38 6.93
N PRO A 520 4.68 -34.53 5.90
CA PRO A 520 5.01 -35.33 4.73
C PRO A 520 6.13 -34.67 3.90
N LYS A 521 6.78 -35.49 3.06
CA LYS A 521 7.71 -35.00 2.03
C LYS A 521 7.03 -33.92 1.20
N GLY A 522 7.77 -32.86 0.87
CA GLY A 522 7.27 -31.75 0.08
C GLY A 522 6.58 -30.65 0.90
N SER A 523 6.48 -30.77 2.24
CA SER A 523 5.98 -29.70 3.11
C SER A 523 6.83 -28.45 2.92
N TYR A 524 6.18 -27.29 2.85
CA TYR A 524 6.84 -26.01 2.63
C TYR A 524 7.58 -25.56 3.88
N VAL A 525 8.79 -25.03 3.68
CA VAL A 525 9.63 -24.46 4.73
C VAL A 525 10.00 -23.04 4.35
N TYR A 526 9.62 -22.11 5.21
CA TYR A 526 9.92 -20.68 5.10
C TYR A 526 10.96 -20.35 6.16
N SER A 527 12.25 -20.45 5.81
CA SER A 527 13.32 -20.09 6.74
C SER A 527 13.23 -18.62 7.11
N MET A 528 13.45 -18.27 8.36
CA MET A 528 13.50 -16.87 8.78
C MET A 528 14.86 -16.22 8.52
N ALA A 529 15.86 -17.00 8.07
CA ALA A 529 17.20 -16.52 7.69
C ALA A 529 17.23 -15.92 6.27
N GLN A 530 16.30 -15.02 5.96
CA GLN A 530 16.18 -14.38 4.65
C GLN A 530 15.69 -12.93 4.78
N PRO A 531 15.99 -12.03 3.82
CA PRO A 531 15.62 -10.61 3.93
C PRO A 531 14.12 -10.35 4.07
N ALA A 532 13.27 -11.19 3.47
CA ALA A 532 11.81 -11.03 3.50
C ALA A 532 11.14 -11.53 4.80
N ALA A 533 11.91 -12.06 5.76
CA ALA A 533 11.38 -12.77 6.93
C ALA A 533 10.37 -11.96 7.76
N ASN A 534 10.58 -10.65 7.92
CA ASN A 534 9.65 -9.82 8.70
C ASN A 534 8.27 -9.70 8.03
N LEU A 535 8.23 -9.59 6.70
CA LEU A 535 6.97 -9.63 5.95
C LEU A 535 6.32 -11.01 6.01
N THR A 536 7.12 -12.08 5.89
CA THR A 536 6.66 -13.46 6.01
C THR A 536 5.98 -13.73 7.35
N ALA A 537 6.54 -13.26 8.46
CA ALA A 537 5.92 -13.38 9.77
C ALA A 537 4.56 -12.66 9.81
N LEU A 538 4.47 -11.42 9.34
CA LEU A 538 3.18 -10.70 9.32
C LEU A 538 2.12 -11.38 8.45
N ALA A 539 2.52 -12.09 7.40
CA ALA A 539 1.60 -12.86 6.56
C ALA A 539 1.14 -14.19 7.20
N LEU A 540 1.98 -14.83 8.02
CA LEU A 540 1.73 -16.18 8.57
C LEU A 540 1.27 -16.21 10.02
N GLU A 541 1.57 -15.17 10.81
CA GLU A 541 1.21 -15.10 12.21
C GLU A 541 -0.29 -14.75 12.36
N PRO A 542 -1.13 -15.62 12.93
CA PRO A 542 -2.60 -15.50 12.87
C PRO A 542 -3.18 -14.20 13.44
N GLU A 543 -2.51 -13.62 14.44
CA GLU A 543 -2.96 -12.40 15.14
C GLU A 543 -2.43 -11.11 14.48
N SER A 544 -1.65 -11.22 13.40
CA SER A 544 -1.26 -10.05 12.62
C SER A 544 -2.44 -9.61 11.75
N GLY A 545 -2.76 -8.32 11.77
CA GLY A 545 -3.90 -7.78 11.03
C GLY A 545 -3.83 -7.97 9.51
N ASP A 546 -2.65 -8.27 8.97
CA ASP A 546 -2.44 -8.50 7.53
C ASP A 546 -2.23 -9.99 7.17
N SER A 547 -2.49 -10.91 8.11
CA SER A 547 -2.20 -12.32 7.94
C SER A 547 -3.16 -13.03 6.96
N TYR A 548 -2.74 -14.19 6.46
CA TYR A 548 -3.59 -15.07 5.67
C TYR A 548 -4.77 -15.64 6.47
N VAL A 549 -4.70 -15.67 7.80
CA VAL A 549 -5.85 -15.97 8.66
C VAL A 549 -6.82 -14.79 8.68
N THR A 550 -6.31 -13.56 8.86
CA THR A 550 -7.17 -12.37 8.88
C THR A 550 -7.93 -12.18 7.59
N PHE A 551 -7.32 -12.47 6.45
CA PHE A 551 -8.00 -12.43 5.15
C PHE A 551 -8.71 -13.74 4.76
N ASN A 552 -8.84 -14.71 5.68
CA ASN A 552 -9.53 -15.99 5.43
C ASN A 552 -9.01 -16.82 4.24
N TYR A 553 -7.75 -16.64 3.83
CA TYR A 553 -7.07 -17.64 2.98
C TYR A 553 -6.76 -18.91 3.76
N LEU A 554 -6.61 -18.78 5.08
CA LEU A 554 -6.54 -19.87 6.05
C LEU A 554 -7.75 -19.73 6.99
N PRO A 555 -8.95 -20.15 6.57
CA PRO A 555 -10.15 -20.00 7.39
C PRO A 555 -10.06 -20.90 8.62
N VAL A 556 -10.44 -20.38 9.78
CA VAL A 556 -10.39 -21.06 11.08
C VAL A 556 -11.53 -20.62 11.99
N ASN A 557 -11.97 -21.53 12.85
CA ASN A 557 -12.97 -21.33 13.91
C ASN A 557 -12.33 -21.45 15.30
N VAL A 558 -13.07 -21.07 16.34
CA VAL A 558 -12.70 -21.37 17.73
C VAL A 558 -12.50 -22.88 17.89
N GLY A 559 -11.36 -23.27 18.46
CA GLY A 559 -10.98 -24.66 18.61
C GLY A 559 -10.22 -25.25 17.42
N ASP A 560 -10.03 -24.54 16.31
CA ASP A 560 -9.19 -25.03 15.21
C ASP A 560 -7.70 -24.86 15.53
N GLU A 561 -6.88 -25.72 14.93
CA GLU A 561 -5.42 -25.57 14.90
C GLU A 561 -5.05 -24.91 13.56
N VAL A 562 -4.39 -23.75 13.60
CA VAL A 562 -3.98 -23.04 12.37
C VAL A 562 -2.89 -23.87 11.68
N PRO A 563 -2.98 -24.11 10.35
CA PRO A 563 -2.03 -24.96 9.62
C PRO A 563 -0.70 -24.25 9.31
N VAL A 564 -0.21 -23.46 10.25
CA VAL A 564 1.07 -22.75 10.24
C VAL A 564 1.82 -23.19 11.48
N TYR A 565 3.01 -23.76 11.29
CA TYR A 565 3.80 -24.37 12.36
C TYR A 565 5.11 -23.61 12.55
N ARG A 566 5.43 -23.22 13.79
CA ARG A 566 6.67 -22.53 14.10
C ARG A 566 7.73 -23.55 14.52
N TYR A 567 8.82 -23.61 13.76
CA TYR A 567 9.97 -24.41 14.15
C TYR A 567 10.87 -23.58 15.07
N MET A 568 11.02 -24.03 16.32
CA MET A 568 11.69 -23.29 17.40
C MET A 568 13.04 -23.89 17.82
N ASP A 569 13.53 -24.90 17.12
CA ASP A 569 14.84 -25.52 17.35
C ASP A 569 15.88 -24.90 16.39
N ASP A 570 17.13 -24.75 16.86
CA ASP A 570 18.23 -24.17 16.09
C ASP A 570 18.83 -25.13 15.06
N LYS A 571 18.49 -26.42 15.15
CA LYS A 571 18.93 -27.45 14.19
C LYS A 571 18.54 -27.07 12.74
N PRO A 572 19.38 -27.43 11.75
CA PRO A 572 19.02 -27.27 10.34
C PRO A 572 17.78 -28.11 10.00
N LEU A 573 16.77 -27.47 9.39
CA LEU A 573 15.53 -28.13 8.96
C LEU A 573 15.59 -28.64 7.52
N VAL A 574 16.27 -27.88 6.65
CA VAL A 574 16.49 -28.16 5.23
C VAL A 574 17.90 -27.72 4.87
N ASP A 575 18.57 -28.50 4.01
CA ASP A 575 19.91 -28.19 3.50
C ASP A 575 19.99 -26.83 2.78
#